data_AF-A0A3A8KFD0-F1
#
_entry.id   AF-A0A3A8KFD0-F1
#
_cell.length_a   1.000
_cell.length_b   1.000
_cell.length_c   1.000
_cell.angle_alpha   90.00
_cell.angle_beta   90.00
_cell.angle_gamma   90.00
#
_symmetry.space_group_name_H-M   'P 1'
#
loop_
_entity.id
_entity.type
_entity.pdbx_description
1 polymer ?
#
loop_
_entity_poly.entity_id
_entity_poly.type
_entity_poly.pdbx_seq_one_letter_code
_entity_poly.pdbx_strand_id
1 'polypeptide(L)'
;MKHVLTFAALAVSFFATQASALELENVRAIFPRSLAAQQCPTGSQPAYVTMAYQGMTGQEIRAANQNAPKSCVATRFVAIRMDNTYSTWPSYDVSCATPVVGAWPWGRMRLKPDVLDTQWLHPDMHVICCQ
;
A
#
# COMPACT_ATOMS: atom_id res chain seq x y z
N MET A 1 17.36 71.27 -11.82
CA MET A 1 16.23 71.24 -12.78
C MET A 1 16.64 70.46 -14.02
N LYS A 2 16.07 69.26 -14.21
CA LYS A 2 15.65 68.67 -15.49
C LYS A 2 15.11 67.26 -15.20
N HIS A 3 13.78 67.18 -15.14
CA HIS A 3 12.99 65.97 -15.41
C HIS A 3 13.35 65.46 -16.84
N VAL A 4 13.12 64.24 -17.30
CA VAL A 4 11.93 63.37 -17.36
C VAL A 4 12.51 62.03 -17.95
N LEU A 5 12.14 60.79 -17.61
CA LEU A 5 11.01 60.01 -18.17
C LEU A 5 11.04 58.58 -17.64
N THR A 6 9.82 58.15 -17.29
CA THR A 6 9.35 56.83 -16.91
C THR A 6 9.29 55.86 -18.09
N PHE A 7 9.69 54.60 -17.90
CA PHE A 7 9.17 53.42 -18.62
C PHE A 7 9.12 52.26 -17.61
N ALA A 8 7.94 51.94 -17.08
CA ALA A 8 7.04 50.92 -17.61
C ALA A 8 7.55 49.48 -17.39
N ALA A 9 7.01 48.89 -16.31
CA ALA A 9 6.63 47.50 -16.11
C ALA A 9 7.33 46.40 -16.94
N LEU A 10 7.92 45.44 -16.22
CA LEU A 10 7.66 44.02 -16.46
C LEU A 10 7.80 43.26 -15.14
N ALA A 11 6.65 43.04 -14.51
CA ALA A 11 6.48 41.99 -13.53
C ALA A 11 6.74 40.66 -14.23
N VAL A 12 7.95 40.12 -14.07
CA VAL A 12 8.20 38.72 -14.42
C VAL A 12 7.81 37.91 -13.20
N SER A 13 6.51 37.70 -13.07
CA SER A 13 5.93 36.66 -12.24
C SER A 13 6.45 35.33 -12.77
N PHE A 14 7.56 34.85 -12.20
CA PHE A 14 7.98 33.47 -12.38
C PHE A 14 6.93 32.59 -11.71
N PHE A 15 5.92 32.18 -12.49
CA PHE A 15 5.18 30.97 -12.21
C PHE A 15 6.17 29.82 -12.32
N ALA A 16 6.86 29.53 -11.21
CA ALA A 16 7.47 28.22 -11.02
C ALA A 16 6.33 27.22 -11.06
N THR A 17 6.08 26.67 -12.24
CA THR A 17 5.22 25.52 -12.44
C THR A 17 5.88 24.43 -11.60
N GLN A 18 5.31 24.18 -10.42
CA GLN A 18 5.63 22.98 -9.66
C GLN A 18 5.17 21.82 -10.55
N ALA A 19 6.09 21.33 -11.37
CA ALA A 19 6.00 19.98 -11.87
C ALA A 19 6.02 19.11 -10.62
N SER A 20 4.84 18.77 -10.10
CA SER A 20 4.71 17.67 -9.16
C SER A 20 5.35 16.50 -9.87
N ALA A 21 6.58 16.18 -9.48
CA ALA A 21 7.23 14.96 -9.92
C ALA A 21 6.19 13.86 -9.67
N LEU A 22 5.80 13.16 -10.72
CA LEU A 22 4.95 12.00 -10.60
C LEU A 22 5.69 11.10 -9.60
N GLU A 23 5.19 11.00 -8.36
CA GLU A 23 5.71 10.03 -7.41
C GLU A 23 5.34 8.67 -7.98
N LEU A 24 6.27 8.11 -8.75
CA LEU A 24 6.18 6.74 -9.24
C LEU A 24 6.37 5.86 -8.02
N GLU A 25 5.25 5.55 -7.36
CA GLU A 25 5.24 4.56 -6.31
C GLU A 25 5.60 3.22 -6.96
N ASN A 26 6.79 2.73 -6.65
CA ASN A 26 7.30 1.50 -7.19
C ASN A 26 6.49 0.36 -6.55
N VAL A 27 5.41 -0.05 -7.23
CA VAL A 27 4.56 -1.18 -6.84
C VAL A 27 5.40 -2.46 -7.00
N ARG A 28 6.27 -2.72 -6.03
CA ARG A 28 7.16 -3.89 -6.03
C ARG A 28 6.36 -5.18 -5.97
N ALA A 29 6.78 -6.14 -6.79
CA ALA A 29 6.26 -7.49 -7.01
C ALA A 29 4.74 -7.63 -7.07
N ILE A 30 4.23 -7.96 -8.27
CA ILE A 30 2.87 -8.47 -8.41
C ILE A 30 2.80 -9.77 -7.60
N PHE A 31 2.16 -9.75 -6.42
CA PHE A 31 1.77 -10.96 -5.72
C PHE A 31 0.38 -11.35 -6.22
N PRO A 32 0.26 -12.28 -7.17
CA PRO A 32 -1.00 -12.52 -7.84
C PRO A 32 -2.00 -13.18 -6.89
N ARG A 33 -3.30 -13.06 -7.22
CA ARG A 33 -4.36 -13.70 -6.44
C ARG A 33 -4.14 -15.21 -6.25
N SER A 34 -3.53 -15.88 -7.23
CA SER A 34 -3.19 -17.31 -7.15
C SER A 34 -2.18 -17.64 -6.04
N LEU A 35 -1.18 -16.78 -5.81
CA LEU A 35 -0.23 -16.96 -4.70
C LEU A 35 -0.85 -16.57 -3.36
N ALA A 36 -1.69 -15.53 -3.34
CA ALA A 36 -2.46 -15.16 -2.15
C ALA A 36 -3.43 -16.28 -1.73
N ALA A 37 -4.07 -16.95 -2.69
CA ALA A 37 -4.96 -18.07 -2.42
C ALA A 37 -4.25 -19.25 -1.75
N GLN A 38 -2.97 -19.47 -2.02
CA GLN A 38 -2.17 -20.52 -1.36
C GLN A 38 -1.93 -20.24 0.13
N GLN A 39 -2.08 -18.99 0.59
CA GLN A 39 -1.96 -18.64 2.00
C GLN A 39 -3.26 -18.94 2.76
N CYS A 40 -4.36 -19.14 2.06
CA CYS A 40 -5.66 -19.31 2.68
C CYS A 40 -5.94 -20.76 3.04
N PRO A 41 -6.50 -21.03 4.25
CA PRO A 41 -7.00 -22.36 4.60
C PRO A 41 -7.96 -22.91 3.54
N THR A 42 -8.03 -24.24 3.42
CA THR A 42 -8.94 -24.92 2.49
C THR A 42 -10.38 -24.43 2.66
N GLY A 43 -11.05 -24.12 1.55
CA GLY A 43 -12.42 -23.59 1.56
C GLY A 43 -12.52 -22.06 1.74
N SER A 44 -11.40 -21.36 1.94
CA SER A 44 -11.36 -19.90 2.05
C SER A 44 -10.61 -19.26 0.88
N GLN A 45 -10.88 -17.97 0.65
CA GLN A 45 -10.33 -17.20 -0.47
C GLN A 45 -9.81 -15.84 -0.01
N PRO A 46 -8.75 -15.31 -0.64
CA PRO A 46 -8.19 -14.02 -0.28
C PRO A 46 -9.16 -12.89 -0.63
N ALA A 47 -9.31 -11.93 0.27
CA ALA A 47 -10.08 -10.71 0.07
C ALA A 47 -9.31 -9.77 -0.85
N TYR A 48 -9.97 -9.20 -1.85
CA TYR A 48 -9.41 -8.02 -2.51
C TYR A 48 -9.70 -6.81 -1.62
N VAL A 49 -8.66 -6.24 -1.03
CA VAL A 49 -8.77 -5.12 -0.11
C VAL A 49 -8.39 -3.86 -0.86
N THR A 50 -9.23 -2.82 -0.87
CA THR A 50 -8.84 -1.52 -1.46
C THR A 50 -7.96 -0.74 -0.47
N MET A 51 -7.18 0.24 -0.94
CA MET A 51 -6.37 1.07 -0.02
C MET A 51 -7.22 1.79 1.05
N ALA A 52 -8.50 2.02 0.78
CA ALA A 52 -9.42 2.66 1.72
C ALA A 52 -9.65 1.84 3.00
N TYR A 53 -9.31 0.54 3.00
CA TYR A 53 -9.47 -0.33 4.16
C TYR A 53 -8.15 -0.64 4.89
N GLN A 54 -7.09 0.11 4.59
CA GLN A 54 -5.86 0.05 5.38
C GLN A 54 -6.13 0.48 6.83
N GLY A 55 -5.56 -0.26 7.78
CA GLY A 55 -5.78 -0.05 9.21
C GLY A 55 -7.09 -0.65 9.74
N MET A 56 -7.92 -1.25 8.89
CA MET A 56 -9.09 -2.01 9.33
C MET A 56 -8.71 -3.43 9.73
N THR A 57 -9.56 -4.07 10.53
CA THR A 57 -9.47 -5.48 10.88
C THR A 57 -9.90 -6.38 9.72
N GLY A 58 -9.51 -7.66 9.75
CA GLY A 58 -9.96 -8.64 8.76
C GLY A 58 -11.49 -8.82 8.75
N GLN A 59 -12.15 -8.65 9.90
CA GLN A 59 -13.61 -8.68 10.02
C GLN A 59 -14.26 -7.49 9.31
N GLU A 60 -13.77 -6.26 9.55
CA GLU A 60 -14.30 -5.05 8.92
C GLU A 60 -14.12 -5.05 7.40
N ILE A 61 -12.92 -5.45 6.93
CA ILE A 61 -12.61 -5.60 5.50
C ILE A 61 -13.61 -6.53 4.81
N ARG A 62 -14.06 -7.58 5.50
CA ARG A 62 -15.01 -8.55 4.93
C ARG A 62 -16.45 -8.11 4.98
N ALA A 63 -16.87 -7.43 6.04
CA ALA A 63 -18.20 -6.83 6.10
C ALA A 63 -18.45 -5.95 4.87
N ALA A 64 -17.44 -5.16 4.48
CA ALA A 64 -17.48 -4.25 3.34
C ALA A 64 -17.42 -4.91 1.95
N ASN A 65 -16.99 -6.16 1.84
CA ASN A 65 -16.80 -6.83 0.55
C ASN A 65 -18.14 -7.34 -0.02
N GLN A 66 -18.64 -6.72 -1.09
CA GLN A 66 -19.92 -7.08 -1.72
C GLN A 66 -19.82 -8.41 -2.48
N ASN A 67 -20.86 -9.25 -2.40
CA ASN A 67 -20.95 -10.54 -3.11
C ASN A 67 -19.83 -11.55 -2.80
N ALA A 68 -19.19 -11.42 -1.65
CA ALA A 68 -18.08 -12.27 -1.23
C ALA A 68 -18.39 -12.96 0.11
N PRO A 69 -17.69 -14.06 0.44
CA PRO A 69 -17.76 -14.68 1.76
C PRO A 69 -17.51 -13.66 2.88
N LYS A 70 -18.27 -13.77 3.97
CA LYS A 70 -18.42 -12.70 4.99
C LYS A 70 -17.66 -12.98 6.28
N SER A 71 -17.13 -14.18 6.48
CA SER A 71 -16.38 -14.55 7.67
C SER A 71 -14.88 -14.48 7.42
N CYS A 72 -14.15 -13.71 8.23
CA CYS A 72 -12.70 -13.82 8.25
C CYS A 72 -12.30 -15.10 9.01
N VAL A 73 -11.49 -15.94 8.38
CA VAL A 73 -11.01 -17.21 8.97
C VAL A 73 -9.53 -17.19 9.31
N ALA A 74 -8.74 -16.39 8.57
CA ALA A 74 -7.32 -16.23 8.84
C ALA A 74 -6.81 -14.91 8.27
N THR A 75 -5.78 -14.37 8.91
CA THR A 75 -5.00 -13.24 8.40
C THR A 75 -3.53 -13.66 8.37
N ARG A 76 -3.01 -13.93 7.17
CA ARG A 76 -1.65 -14.50 6.99
C ARG A 76 -0.66 -13.45 6.56
N PHE A 77 0.52 -13.45 7.16
CA PHE A 77 1.57 -12.52 6.82
C PHE A 77 2.48 -13.05 5.70
N VAL A 78 2.71 -12.20 4.71
CA VAL A 78 3.64 -12.44 3.60
C VAL A 78 4.56 -11.24 3.47
N ALA A 79 5.86 -11.53 3.49
CA ALA A 79 6.91 -10.56 3.22
C ALA A 79 7.38 -10.73 1.77
N ILE A 80 7.18 -9.71 0.94
CA ILE A 80 7.73 -9.67 -0.41
C ILE A 80 9.19 -9.23 -0.35
N ARG A 81 10.06 -9.95 -1.06
CA ARG A 81 11.49 -9.67 -1.14
C ARG A 81 11.83 -8.81 -2.36
N MET A 82 13.02 -8.22 -2.36
CA MET A 82 13.48 -7.33 -3.45
C MET A 82 13.62 -8.06 -4.79
N ASP A 83 13.86 -9.37 -4.77
CA ASP A 83 13.94 -10.24 -5.95
C ASP A 83 12.55 -10.70 -6.45
N ASN A 84 11.47 -10.09 -5.97
CA ASN A 84 10.07 -10.46 -6.23
C ASN A 84 9.67 -11.86 -5.75
N THR A 85 10.52 -12.54 -4.97
CA THR A 85 10.11 -13.74 -4.22
C THR A 85 9.35 -13.33 -2.95
N TYR A 86 8.80 -14.30 -2.24
CA TYR A 86 8.08 -14.04 -0.99
C TYR A 86 8.50 -15.00 0.11
N SER A 87 8.22 -14.63 1.34
CA SER A 87 8.40 -15.48 2.52
C SER A 87 7.19 -15.40 3.42
N THR A 88 6.84 -16.54 4.00
CA THR A 88 5.79 -16.66 5.01
C THR A 88 6.43 -16.60 6.39
N TRP A 89 5.85 -15.82 7.29
CA TRP A 89 6.33 -15.70 8.67
C TRP A 89 5.16 -15.87 9.63
N PRO A 90 4.80 -17.12 10.01
CA PRO A 90 3.60 -17.39 10.81
C PRO A 90 3.55 -16.65 12.15
N SER A 91 4.71 -16.28 12.71
CA SER A 91 4.79 -15.47 13.94
C SER A 91 4.25 -14.04 13.78
N TYR A 92 4.09 -13.55 12.55
CA TYR A 92 3.51 -12.26 12.20
C TYR A 92 2.07 -12.36 11.68
N ASP A 93 1.51 -13.57 11.61
CA ASP A 93 0.09 -13.76 11.41
C ASP A 93 -0.65 -13.08 12.56
N VAL A 94 -1.77 -12.45 12.25
CA VAL A 94 -2.59 -11.77 13.25
C VAL A 94 -3.99 -12.35 13.28
N SER A 95 -4.74 -12.06 14.34
CA SER A 95 -6.13 -12.47 14.41
C SER A 95 -6.99 -11.67 13.42
N CYS A 96 -8.17 -12.18 13.08
CA CYS A 96 -9.14 -11.45 12.26
C CYS A 96 -9.67 -10.16 12.94
N ALA A 97 -9.49 -10.01 14.25
CA ALA A 97 -9.86 -8.82 15.01
C ALA A 97 -8.71 -7.81 15.17
N THR A 98 -7.52 -8.13 14.63
CA THR A 98 -6.37 -7.24 14.69
C THR A 98 -6.35 -6.32 13.46
N PRO A 99 -6.21 -5.00 13.64
CA PRO A 99 -6.00 -4.06 12.53
C PRO A 99 -4.79 -4.45 11.68
N VAL A 100 -4.94 -4.44 10.35
CA VAL A 100 -3.83 -4.68 9.42
C VAL A 100 -3.39 -3.38 8.77
N VAL A 101 -2.09 -3.06 8.89
CA VAL A 101 -1.50 -1.81 8.38
C VAL A 101 -1.08 -1.92 6.90
N GLY A 102 -1.07 -3.15 6.37
CA GLY A 102 -0.82 -3.43 4.96
C GLY A 102 -1.60 -4.66 4.52
N ALA A 103 -2.67 -4.50 3.76
CA ALA A 103 -3.43 -5.62 3.22
C ALA A 103 -3.08 -5.89 1.76
N TRP A 104 -3.07 -7.16 1.35
CA TRP A 104 -2.98 -7.53 -0.06
C TRP A 104 -4.16 -6.91 -0.85
N PRO A 105 -3.94 -6.32 -2.05
CA PRO A 105 -2.73 -6.34 -2.88
C PRO A 105 -1.76 -5.17 -2.68
N TRP A 106 -2.05 -4.22 -1.79
CA TRP A 106 -1.28 -2.98 -1.67
C TRP A 106 -0.07 -3.11 -0.74
N GLY A 107 -0.18 -3.95 0.29
CA GLY A 107 0.82 -4.02 1.36
C GLY A 107 0.97 -2.70 2.11
N ARG A 108 2.07 -2.52 2.85
CA ARG A 108 2.42 -1.25 3.50
C ARG A 108 3.07 -0.30 2.48
N MET A 109 2.52 0.91 2.34
CA MET A 109 3.16 1.99 1.58
C MET A 109 4.50 2.38 2.23
N ARG A 110 5.51 2.69 1.41
CA ARG A 110 6.85 3.09 1.88
C ARG A 110 6.79 4.52 2.40
N LEU A 111 7.17 4.77 3.65
CA LEU A 111 7.10 6.13 4.18
C LEU A 111 8.37 6.97 4.07
N LYS A 112 9.58 6.45 3.82
CA LYS A 112 10.77 7.31 3.54
C LYS A 112 11.92 6.59 2.80
N PRO A 113 12.66 7.30 1.91
CA PRO A 113 13.84 6.79 1.24
C PRO A 113 15.19 6.95 2.01
N ASP A 114 15.19 7.31 3.29
CA ASP A 114 16.39 7.70 4.05
C ASP A 114 16.96 6.63 5.02
N VAL A 115 16.35 5.45 5.07
CA VAL A 115 16.80 4.33 5.94
C VAL A 115 17.80 3.41 5.23
N LEU A 116 18.66 2.72 5.97
CA LEU A 116 19.71 1.83 5.44
C LEU A 116 19.09 0.61 4.73
N ASP A 117 19.68 0.11 3.64
CA ASP A 117 19.18 -0.99 2.78
C ASP A 117 18.67 -2.25 3.52
N THR A 118 19.17 -2.50 4.73
CA THR A 118 18.77 -3.63 5.59
C THR A 118 17.45 -3.38 6.34
N GLN A 119 16.95 -2.15 6.38
CA GLN A 119 15.66 -1.75 6.96
C GLN A 119 14.56 -1.62 5.89
N TRP A 120 14.90 -1.75 4.61
CA TRP A 120 14.00 -1.54 3.46
C TRP A 120 13.07 -2.69 3.09
N LEU A 121 13.04 -3.76 3.88
CA LEU A 121 13.08 -5.03 3.15
C LEU A 121 11.75 -5.57 2.63
N HIS A 122 10.58 -5.11 3.07
CA HIS A 122 9.36 -5.80 2.67
C HIS A 122 8.15 -4.86 2.50
N PRO A 123 7.46 -4.86 1.33
CA PRO A 123 6.02 -4.67 1.32
C PRO A 123 5.42 -5.83 2.09
N ASP A 124 5.42 -5.67 3.41
CA ASP A 124 4.73 -6.54 4.33
C ASP A 124 3.24 -6.44 4.05
N MET A 125 2.62 -7.59 3.83
CA MET A 125 1.19 -7.61 3.65
C MET A 125 0.55 -8.77 4.37
N HIS A 126 -0.63 -8.49 4.87
CA HIS A 126 -1.55 -9.47 5.39
C HIS A 126 -2.54 -9.88 4.29
N VAL A 127 -2.57 -11.17 4.01
CA VAL A 127 -3.57 -11.82 3.18
C VAL A 127 -4.77 -12.15 4.07
N ILE A 128 -5.90 -11.48 3.83
CA ILE A 128 -7.14 -11.68 4.57
C ILE A 128 -7.93 -12.81 3.91
N CYS A 129 -7.99 -13.97 4.57
CA CYS A 129 -8.59 -15.20 4.07
C CYS A 129 -9.97 -15.42 4.66
N CYS A 130 -10.95 -15.71 3.80
CA CYS A 130 -12.35 -15.64 4.21
C CYS A 130 -13.23 -16.66 3.53
N GLN A 131 -14.31 -16.99 4.23
CA GLN A 131 -15.27 -18.04 3.92
C GLN A 131 -16.70 -17.61 4.28
#